data_AF-A0A964N011-F1
#
_entry.id   AF-A0A964N011-F1
#
_cell.length_a   1.000
_cell.length_b   1.000
_cell.length_c   1.000
_cell.angle_alpha   90.00
_cell.angle_beta   90.00
_cell.angle_gamma   90.00
#
_symmetry.space_group_name_H-M   'P 1'
#
loop_
_entity.id
_entity.type
_entity.pdbx_description
1 polymer ?
#
loop_
_entity_poly.entity_id
_entity_poly.type
_entity_poly.pdbx_seq_one_letter_code
_entity_poly.pdbx_strand_id
1 'polypeptide(L)'
;IDPGVVDGLDQIKRAQGMGGCGGFKYDINRYLASHGDRVPVKNLAEIIKSGKFHPTVQRRLEQGEAGTENGPDTPECKADAQYRQQVGDAVTKTMDAQKLDAWVYPTWSNPPRLIGDLNTPGGDNSQFFSPTTGFPAIQVPMGYTRGGRLPAGITFFGRAWSEPTLIKLAYAYEQATHHRRAPENTPPLR
;
A
#
# COMPACT_ATOMS: atom_id res chain seq x y z
N ILE A 1 17.49 14.50 -10.42
CA ILE A 1 17.19 13.67 -11.61
C ILE A 1 15.68 13.62 -11.71
N ASP A 2 15.12 14.00 -12.86
CA ASP A 2 13.68 13.99 -13.11
C ASP A 2 13.42 13.82 -14.63
N PRO A 3 12.71 12.77 -15.08
CA PRO A 3 12.20 11.65 -14.28
C PRO A 3 13.33 10.75 -13.78
N GLY A 4 13.16 10.20 -12.59
CA GLY A 4 14.01 9.11 -12.12
C GLY A 4 13.46 7.76 -12.58
N VAL A 5 14.33 6.87 -13.07
CA VAL A 5 13.98 5.55 -13.61
C VAL A 5 14.73 4.47 -12.83
N VAL A 6 14.04 3.39 -12.45
CA VAL A 6 14.65 2.20 -11.83
C VAL A 6 15.02 1.22 -12.94
N ASP A 7 16.32 1.04 -13.14
CA ASP A 7 16.85 0.22 -14.24
C ASP A 7 16.52 -1.27 -14.07
N GLY A 8 16.07 -1.92 -15.15
CA GLY A 8 15.82 -3.36 -15.21
C GLY A 8 14.57 -3.83 -14.46
N LEU A 9 13.73 -2.91 -13.97
CA LEU A 9 12.51 -3.24 -13.22
C LEU A 9 11.49 -4.04 -14.07
N ASP A 10 11.41 -3.77 -15.36
CA ASP A 10 10.56 -4.45 -16.34
C ASP A 10 10.97 -5.91 -16.61
N GLN A 11 12.23 -6.25 -16.29
CA GLN A 11 12.78 -7.59 -16.42
C GLN A 11 12.47 -8.46 -15.19
N ILE A 12 12.13 -7.84 -14.05
CA ILE A 12 11.79 -8.54 -12.81
C ILE A 12 10.34 -9.02 -12.92
N LYS A 13 10.15 -10.32 -13.14
CA LYS A 13 8.85 -10.94 -13.30
C LYS A 13 8.61 -11.95 -12.20
N ARG A 14 7.35 -12.07 -11.78
CA ARG A 14 6.90 -13.20 -10.98
C ARG A 14 7.12 -14.49 -11.76
N ALA A 15 7.43 -15.58 -11.06
CA ALA A 15 7.59 -16.89 -11.68
C ALA A 15 6.32 -17.28 -12.47
N GLN A 16 6.51 -17.92 -13.63
CA GLN A 16 5.42 -18.23 -14.53
C GLN A 16 4.38 -19.13 -13.83
N GLY A 17 3.10 -18.75 -13.89
CA GLY A 17 2.02 -19.45 -13.21
C GLY A 17 1.89 -19.15 -11.71
N MET A 18 2.79 -18.34 -11.13
CA MET A 18 2.74 -17.93 -9.73
C MET A 18 2.28 -16.46 -9.60
N GLY A 19 1.20 -16.25 -8.84
CA GLY A 19 0.68 -14.93 -8.48
C GLY A 19 1.42 -14.29 -7.30
N GLY A 20 0.70 -13.45 -6.53
CA GLY A 20 1.12 -13.11 -5.16
C GLY A 20 1.01 -14.31 -4.23
N CYS A 21 1.59 -14.22 -3.02
CA CYS A 21 1.53 -15.27 -2.00
C CYS A 21 0.09 -15.78 -1.75
N GLY A 22 -0.91 -14.88 -1.72
CA GLY A 22 -2.31 -15.26 -1.49
C GLY A 22 -2.61 -15.66 -0.04
N GLY A 23 -1.77 -15.27 0.92
CA GLY A 23 -1.84 -15.74 2.31
C GLY A 23 -2.96 -15.17 3.18
N PHE A 24 -3.91 -14.39 2.64
CA PHE A 24 -4.94 -13.73 3.46
C PHE A 24 -5.75 -14.73 4.31
N LYS A 25 -6.26 -15.82 3.70
CA LYS A 25 -7.04 -16.84 4.41
C LYS A 25 -6.22 -17.50 5.52
N TYR A 26 -4.96 -17.83 5.22
CA TYR A 26 -4.01 -18.39 6.17
C TYR A 26 -3.80 -17.46 7.37
N ASP A 27 -3.51 -16.17 7.11
CA ASP A 27 -3.22 -15.19 8.15
C ASP A 27 -4.42 -14.89 9.04
N ILE A 28 -5.60 -14.64 8.44
CA ILE A 28 -6.79 -14.26 9.20
C ILE A 28 -7.30 -15.41 10.08
N ASN A 29 -7.26 -16.65 9.59
CA ASN A 29 -7.68 -17.82 10.35
C ASN A 29 -6.76 -18.05 11.55
N ARG A 30 -5.44 -17.96 11.36
CA ARG A 30 -4.47 -18.10 12.45
C ARG A 30 -4.58 -16.96 13.45
N TYR A 31 -4.74 -15.72 12.98
CA TYR A 31 -4.92 -14.57 13.83
C TYR A 31 -6.14 -14.75 14.75
N LEU A 32 -7.31 -15.06 14.19
CA LEU A 32 -8.54 -15.25 14.96
C LEU A 32 -8.43 -16.43 15.94
N ALA A 33 -7.89 -17.57 15.49
CA ALA A 33 -7.70 -18.74 16.33
C ALA A 33 -6.77 -18.44 17.54
N SER A 34 -5.71 -17.65 17.33
CA SER A 34 -4.74 -17.29 18.40
C SER A 34 -5.34 -16.44 19.52
N HIS A 35 -6.48 -15.78 19.29
CA HIS A 35 -7.14 -14.94 20.28
C HIS A 35 -8.07 -15.72 21.23
N GLY A 36 -8.27 -17.02 20.98
CA GLY A 36 -9.11 -17.87 21.84
C GLY A 36 -10.49 -17.25 22.03
N ASP A 37 -11.01 -17.28 23.25
CA ASP A 37 -12.37 -16.82 23.56
C ASP A 37 -12.52 -15.30 23.68
N ARG A 38 -11.44 -14.53 23.46
CA ARG A 38 -11.51 -13.06 23.41
C ARG A 38 -12.24 -12.56 22.17
N VAL A 39 -12.37 -13.39 21.14
CA VAL A 39 -13.11 -13.08 19.91
C VAL A 39 -14.22 -14.12 19.70
N PRO A 40 -15.41 -13.69 19.23
CA PRO A 40 -16.57 -14.58 19.08
C PRO A 40 -16.52 -15.46 17.83
N VAL A 41 -15.46 -15.35 17.03
CA VAL A 41 -15.24 -16.10 15.78
C VAL A 41 -13.80 -16.62 15.75
N LYS A 42 -13.57 -17.79 15.17
CA LYS A 42 -12.25 -18.45 15.14
C LYS A 42 -11.59 -18.43 13.76
N ASN A 43 -12.33 -18.10 12.71
CA ASN A 43 -11.88 -18.14 11.32
C ASN A 43 -12.79 -17.30 10.41
N LEU A 44 -12.40 -17.14 9.15
CA LEU A 44 -13.14 -16.39 8.15
C LEU A 44 -14.51 -17.00 7.82
N ALA A 45 -14.63 -18.33 7.79
CA ALA A 45 -15.90 -19.01 7.56
C ALA A 45 -16.96 -18.66 8.62
N GLU A 46 -16.56 -18.55 9.89
CA GLU A 46 -17.45 -18.12 10.97
C GLU A 46 -17.86 -16.64 10.85
N ILE A 47 -16.97 -15.76 10.35
CA ILE A 47 -17.33 -14.37 10.02
C ILE A 47 -18.43 -14.37 8.96
N ILE A 48 -18.25 -15.11 7.87
CA ILE A 48 -19.22 -15.20 6.78
C ILE A 48 -20.55 -15.76 7.29
N LYS A 49 -20.52 -16.86 8.04
CA LYS A 49 -21.70 -17.49 8.63
C LYS A 49 -22.44 -16.56 9.59
N SER A 50 -21.74 -15.69 10.31
CA SER A 50 -22.36 -14.76 11.26
C SER A 50 -23.29 -13.74 10.60
N GLY A 51 -23.03 -13.38 9.33
CA GLY A 51 -23.73 -12.30 8.63
C GLY A 51 -23.53 -10.91 9.24
N LYS A 52 -22.64 -10.75 10.23
CA LYS A 52 -22.40 -9.48 10.95
C LYS A 52 -21.40 -8.58 10.22
N PHE A 53 -21.63 -8.37 8.93
CA PHE A 53 -20.84 -7.48 8.08
C PHE A 53 -21.76 -6.76 7.08
N HIS A 54 -21.31 -5.62 6.56
CA HIS A 54 -22.10 -4.89 5.57
C HIS A 54 -22.16 -5.67 4.24
N PRO A 55 -23.32 -5.75 3.54
CA PRO A 55 -23.46 -6.53 2.31
C PRO A 55 -22.42 -6.21 1.22
N THR A 56 -21.90 -4.98 1.18
CA THR A 56 -20.89 -4.56 0.20
C THR A 56 -19.57 -5.32 0.31
N VAL A 57 -19.26 -5.93 1.47
CA VAL A 57 -18.03 -6.73 1.65
C VAL A 57 -18.26 -8.23 1.49
N GLN A 58 -19.52 -8.69 1.41
CA GLN A 58 -19.86 -10.11 1.38
C GLN A 58 -19.07 -10.88 0.31
N ARG A 59 -19.16 -10.42 -0.94
CA ARG A 59 -18.47 -11.05 -2.08
C ARG A 59 -16.96 -11.14 -1.86
N ARG A 60 -16.34 -10.12 -1.25
CA ARG A 60 -14.90 -10.11 -0.97
C ARG A 60 -14.53 -11.11 0.12
N LEU A 61 -15.35 -11.26 1.15
CA LEU A 61 -15.15 -12.26 2.21
C LEU A 61 -15.28 -13.68 1.63
N GLU A 62 -16.32 -13.94 0.85
CA GLU A 62 -16.54 -15.24 0.19
C GLU A 62 -15.40 -15.58 -0.78
N GLN A 63 -14.91 -14.60 -1.56
CA GLN A 63 -13.73 -14.77 -2.41
C GLN A 63 -12.45 -15.05 -1.60
N GLY A 64 -12.28 -14.40 -0.45
CA GLY A 64 -11.18 -14.67 0.46
C GLY A 64 -11.23 -16.09 1.04
N GLU A 65 -12.43 -16.57 1.40
CA GLU A 65 -12.65 -17.91 1.92
C GLU A 65 -12.46 -18.99 0.85
N ALA A 66 -12.86 -18.72 -0.39
CA ALA A 66 -12.61 -19.60 -1.53
C ALA A 66 -11.16 -19.54 -2.06
N GLY A 67 -10.35 -18.61 -1.54
CA GLY A 67 -8.95 -18.43 -1.92
C GLY A 67 -8.01 -19.49 -1.36
N THR A 68 -6.71 -19.35 -1.67
CA THR A 68 -5.68 -20.25 -1.17
C THR A 68 -5.39 -19.99 0.30
N GLU A 69 -4.92 -21.02 1.01
CA GLU A 69 -4.47 -20.94 2.41
C GLU A 69 -2.93 -21.01 2.47
N ASN A 70 -2.29 -20.26 1.59
CA ASN A 70 -0.83 -20.29 1.44
C ASN A 70 -0.15 -19.64 2.65
N GLY A 71 0.66 -20.41 3.36
CA GLY A 71 1.52 -19.92 4.44
C GLY A 71 2.93 -19.52 3.98
N PRO A 72 3.76 -18.95 4.87
CA PRO A 72 5.11 -18.49 4.53
C PRO A 72 6.02 -19.55 3.89
N ASP A 73 5.80 -20.82 4.21
CA ASP A 73 6.61 -21.93 3.73
C ASP A 73 6.19 -22.50 2.38
N THR A 74 5.05 -22.07 1.82
CA THR A 74 4.59 -22.57 0.53
C THR A 74 5.44 -22.03 -0.63
N PRO A 75 5.52 -22.75 -1.76
CA PRO A 75 6.27 -22.30 -2.94
C PRO A 75 5.84 -20.91 -3.42
N GLU A 76 4.55 -20.59 -3.38
CA GLU A 76 3.98 -19.32 -3.83
C GLU A 76 4.49 -18.14 -2.98
N CYS A 77 4.50 -18.28 -1.66
CA CYS A 77 4.93 -17.22 -0.75
C CYS A 77 6.46 -17.04 -0.78
N LYS A 78 7.22 -18.13 -0.97
CA LYS A 78 8.67 -18.05 -1.20
C LYS A 78 8.99 -17.37 -2.52
N ALA A 79 8.27 -17.68 -3.60
CA ALA A 79 8.44 -17.03 -4.89
C ALA A 79 8.07 -15.53 -4.84
N ASP A 80 7.00 -15.18 -4.13
CA ASP A 80 6.62 -13.78 -3.90
C ASP A 80 7.69 -13.03 -3.10
N ALA A 81 8.23 -13.64 -2.04
CA ALA A 81 9.32 -13.05 -1.26
C ALA A 81 10.58 -12.80 -2.12
N GLN A 82 10.96 -13.76 -2.98
CA GLN A 82 12.07 -13.61 -3.92
C GLN A 82 11.83 -12.48 -4.92
N TYR A 83 10.63 -12.39 -5.50
CA TYR A 83 10.24 -11.30 -6.39
C TYR A 83 10.36 -9.94 -5.69
N ARG A 84 9.80 -9.82 -4.48
CA ARG A 84 9.86 -8.59 -3.68
C ARG A 84 11.29 -8.17 -3.36
N GLN A 85 12.16 -9.14 -3.05
CA GLN A 85 13.59 -8.91 -2.83
C GLN A 85 14.27 -8.38 -4.09
N GLN A 86 14.06 -9.00 -5.25
CA GLN A 86 14.64 -8.54 -6.52
C GLN A 86 14.23 -7.09 -6.86
N VAL A 87 12.96 -6.74 -6.62
CA VAL A 87 12.50 -5.34 -6.79
C VAL A 87 13.21 -4.40 -5.84
N GLY A 88 13.37 -4.78 -4.57
CA GLY A 88 14.11 -4.00 -3.56
C GLY A 88 15.59 -3.79 -3.93
N ASP A 89 16.23 -4.83 -4.47
CA ASP A 89 17.62 -4.78 -4.91
C ASP A 89 17.80 -3.83 -6.10
N ALA A 90 16.88 -3.86 -7.09
CA ALA A 90 16.92 -2.96 -8.24
C ALA A 90 16.71 -1.49 -7.84
N VAL A 91 15.77 -1.23 -6.93
CA VAL A 91 15.55 0.11 -6.36
C VAL A 91 16.81 0.61 -5.65
N THR A 92 17.39 -0.22 -4.78
CA THR A 92 18.58 0.14 -3.99
C THR A 92 19.77 0.43 -4.90
N LYS A 93 20.03 -0.46 -5.87
CA LYS A 93 21.10 -0.29 -6.87
C LYS A 93 20.96 1.03 -7.63
N THR A 94 19.74 1.39 -8.03
CA THR A 94 19.47 2.65 -8.74
C THR A 94 19.74 3.85 -7.83
N MET A 95 19.27 3.80 -6.58
CA MET A 95 19.54 4.87 -5.60
C MET A 95 21.03 5.06 -5.35
N ASP A 96 21.80 3.98 -5.26
CA ASP A 96 23.25 4.07 -5.06
C ASP A 96 23.96 4.66 -6.28
N ALA A 97 23.63 4.18 -7.49
CA ALA A 97 24.22 4.67 -8.74
C ALA A 97 23.94 6.16 -8.97
N GLN A 98 22.74 6.60 -8.62
CA GLN A 98 22.28 7.98 -8.79
C GLN A 98 22.52 8.86 -7.55
N LYS A 99 23.07 8.30 -6.47
CA LYS A 99 23.30 8.98 -5.18
C LYS A 99 22.02 9.64 -4.62
N LEU A 100 20.91 8.89 -4.62
CA LEU A 100 19.61 9.37 -4.15
C LEU A 100 19.37 9.01 -2.68
N ASP A 101 18.91 9.98 -1.90
CA ASP A 101 18.45 9.76 -0.53
C ASP A 101 16.99 9.27 -0.48
N ALA A 102 16.16 9.72 -1.43
CA ALA A 102 14.76 9.34 -1.54
C ALA A 102 14.24 9.53 -2.97
N TRP A 103 13.17 8.80 -3.29
CA TRP A 103 12.30 9.04 -4.43
C TRP A 103 11.10 9.88 -4.01
N VAL A 104 10.54 10.63 -4.96
CA VAL A 104 9.28 11.34 -4.76
C VAL A 104 8.32 11.09 -5.91
N TYR A 105 7.04 10.90 -5.60
CA TYR A 105 5.98 10.72 -6.61
C TYR A 105 4.62 11.16 -6.05
N PRO A 106 3.65 11.55 -6.91
CA PRO A 106 2.28 11.79 -6.48
C PRO A 106 1.71 10.55 -5.82
N THR A 107 1.12 10.68 -4.64
CA THR A 107 0.59 9.51 -3.93
C THR A 107 -0.61 8.90 -4.65
N TRP A 108 -1.43 9.73 -5.29
CA TRP A 108 -2.62 9.31 -6.02
C TRP A 108 -2.52 9.81 -7.46
N SER A 109 -2.76 8.91 -8.40
CA SER A 109 -2.73 9.21 -9.84
C SER A 109 -3.99 9.95 -10.33
N ASN A 110 -5.11 9.85 -9.61
CA ASN A 110 -6.40 10.45 -9.97
C ASN A 110 -7.18 10.88 -8.71
N PRO A 111 -8.19 11.76 -8.84
CA PRO A 111 -9.15 12.01 -7.78
C PRO A 111 -9.94 10.74 -7.36
N PRO A 112 -10.50 10.70 -6.14
CA PRO A 112 -11.44 9.65 -5.74
C PRO A 112 -12.67 9.63 -6.65
N ARG A 113 -13.18 8.43 -6.91
CA ARG A 113 -14.45 8.23 -7.60
C ARG A 113 -15.63 8.65 -6.72
N LEU A 114 -16.73 9.02 -7.35
CA LEU A 114 -18.01 9.15 -6.67
C LEU A 114 -18.52 7.77 -6.23
N ILE A 115 -19.32 7.73 -5.16
CA ILE A 115 -19.94 6.50 -4.69
C ILE A 115 -20.85 5.94 -5.80
N GLY A 116 -20.62 4.68 -6.18
CA GLY A 116 -21.34 4.00 -7.26
C GLY A 116 -20.70 4.12 -8.64
N ASP A 117 -19.68 4.96 -8.82
CA ASP A 117 -18.92 5.03 -10.06
C ASP A 117 -17.85 3.94 -10.11
N LEU A 118 -18.01 3.02 -11.06
CA LEU A 118 -17.09 1.91 -11.29
C LEU A 118 -16.27 2.06 -12.57
N ASN A 119 -16.53 3.09 -13.37
CA ASN A 119 -16.12 3.16 -14.77
C ASN A 119 -15.06 4.24 -15.07
N THR A 120 -14.94 5.30 -14.26
CA THR A 120 -13.92 6.34 -14.45
C THR A 120 -12.56 5.95 -13.82
N PRO A 121 -11.41 6.49 -14.23
CA PRO A 121 -10.16 6.26 -13.48
C PRO A 121 -10.30 6.70 -12.02
N GLY A 122 -10.07 5.78 -11.08
CA GLY A 122 -10.03 6.09 -9.66
C GLY A 122 -8.59 6.35 -9.22
N GLY A 123 -8.40 7.23 -8.25
CA GLY A 123 -7.10 7.38 -7.62
C GLY A 123 -6.64 6.07 -6.99
N ASP A 124 -5.41 5.68 -7.31
CA ASP A 124 -4.74 4.52 -6.73
C ASP A 124 -3.50 4.99 -5.99
N ASN A 125 -3.24 4.42 -4.81
CA ASN A 125 -2.26 4.90 -3.83
C ASN A 125 -0.81 4.48 -4.14
N SER A 126 -0.42 4.45 -5.43
CA SER A 126 0.92 4.05 -5.91
C SER A 126 1.42 2.76 -5.25
N GLN A 127 0.69 1.66 -5.46
CA GLN A 127 0.84 0.41 -4.71
C GLN A 127 2.09 -0.41 -5.04
N PHE A 128 2.92 0.02 -5.98
CA PHE A 128 4.03 -0.79 -6.45
C PHE A 128 5.25 -0.68 -5.53
N PHE A 129 5.91 0.47 -5.42
CA PHE A 129 7.24 0.58 -4.80
C PHE A 129 7.28 0.16 -3.33
N SER A 130 6.74 0.98 -2.42
CA SER A 130 6.80 0.70 -0.97
C SER A 130 6.15 -0.63 -0.58
N PRO A 131 4.94 -0.98 -1.05
CA PRO A 131 4.33 -2.26 -0.68
C PRO A 131 5.11 -3.49 -1.21
N THR A 132 5.61 -3.44 -2.45
CA THR A 132 6.35 -4.57 -3.03
C THR A 132 7.72 -4.71 -2.39
N THR A 133 8.46 -3.62 -2.17
CA THR A 133 9.80 -3.69 -1.56
C THR A 133 9.76 -3.90 -0.04
N GLY A 134 8.70 -3.45 0.63
CA GLY A 134 8.67 -3.32 2.09
C GLY A 134 9.51 -2.16 2.63
N PHE A 135 10.02 -1.29 1.77
CA PHE A 135 10.80 -0.12 2.18
C PHE A 135 9.87 1.02 2.65
N PRO A 136 10.35 1.91 3.53
CA PRO A 136 9.53 2.96 4.11
C PRO A 136 9.12 4.01 3.07
N ALA A 137 7.90 4.52 3.25
CA ALA A 137 7.38 5.68 2.55
C ALA A 137 6.59 6.57 3.52
N ILE A 138 6.64 7.88 3.30
CA ILE A 138 5.88 8.89 4.05
C ILE A 138 5.20 9.85 3.07
N GLN A 139 3.92 10.12 3.30
CA GLN A 139 3.16 11.08 2.51
C GLN A 139 3.00 12.39 3.26
N VAL A 140 3.13 13.52 2.56
CA VAL A 140 2.78 14.86 3.05
C VAL A 140 1.93 15.61 2.02
N PRO A 141 1.09 16.58 2.43
CA PRO A 141 0.27 17.36 1.50
C PRO A 141 1.11 18.17 0.50
N MET A 142 0.80 18.07 -0.79
CA MET A 142 1.45 18.85 -1.85
C MET A 142 0.53 19.92 -2.49
N GLY A 143 -0.66 20.10 -1.92
CA GLY A 143 -1.65 21.06 -2.39
C GLY A 143 -2.99 20.40 -2.64
N TYR A 144 -3.68 20.85 -3.69
CA TYR A 144 -5.05 20.46 -4.01
C TYR A 144 -5.19 20.20 -5.51
N THR A 145 -6.16 19.36 -5.88
CA THR A 145 -6.52 19.12 -7.28
C THR A 145 -7.00 20.40 -7.96
N ARG A 146 -7.08 20.38 -9.30
CA ARG A 146 -7.68 21.47 -10.07
C ARG A 146 -9.10 21.72 -9.57
N GLY A 147 -9.38 22.94 -9.12
CA GLY A 147 -10.63 23.32 -8.44
C GLY A 147 -10.49 23.48 -6.92
N GLY A 148 -9.35 23.11 -6.32
CA GLY A 148 -8.99 23.46 -4.95
C GLY A 148 -9.71 22.69 -3.84
N ARG A 149 -10.55 21.70 -4.18
CA ARG A 149 -11.43 21.03 -3.21
C ARG A 149 -10.85 19.77 -2.58
N LEU A 150 -10.09 18.99 -3.35
CA LEU A 150 -9.58 17.70 -2.90
C LEU A 150 -8.07 17.81 -2.62
N PRO A 151 -7.60 17.41 -1.42
CA PRO A 151 -6.18 17.45 -1.11
C PRO A 151 -5.42 16.46 -2.00
N ALA A 152 -4.23 16.88 -2.43
CA ALA A 152 -3.26 16.05 -3.13
C ALA A 152 -2.03 15.85 -2.24
N GLY A 153 -1.42 14.66 -2.31
CA GLY A 153 -0.23 14.33 -1.54
C GLY A 153 0.95 13.94 -2.42
N ILE A 154 2.14 14.21 -1.90
CA ILE A 154 3.41 13.70 -2.43
C ILE A 154 3.93 12.63 -1.47
N THR A 155 4.38 11.51 -2.02
CA THR A 155 5.00 10.42 -1.27
C THR A 155 6.51 10.52 -1.41
N PHE A 156 7.22 10.54 -0.29
CA PHE A 156 8.66 10.30 -0.20
C PHE A 156 8.89 8.82 0.09
N PHE A 157 9.72 8.17 -0.71
CA PHE A 157 10.01 6.74 -0.64
C PHE A 157 11.52 6.50 -0.51
N GLY A 158 11.92 5.71 0.48
CA GLY A 158 13.31 5.49 0.84
C GLY A 158 13.77 4.05 0.66
N ARG A 159 14.99 3.78 1.12
CA ARG A 159 15.53 2.42 1.25
C ARG A 159 15.12 1.83 2.59
N ALA A 160 15.28 0.51 2.76
CA ALA A 160 15.02 -0.13 4.04
C ALA A 160 15.66 0.64 5.22
N TRP A 161 14.88 0.86 6.28
CA TRP A 161 15.31 1.50 7.53
C TRP A 161 15.74 2.97 7.42
N SER A 162 15.38 3.67 6.33
CA SER A 162 15.70 5.08 6.14
C SER A 162 14.64 6.05 6.67
N GLU A 163 13.76 5.62 7.58
CA GLU A 163 12.73 6.46 8.20
C GLU A 163 13.30 7.76 8.78
N PRO A 164 14.46 7.79 9.48
CA PRO A 164 15.01 9.05 10.00
C PRO A 164 15.32 10.08 8.90
N THR A 165 15.81 9.62 7.74
CA THR A 165 16.07 10.49 6.58
C THR A 165 14.76 10.95 5.96
N LEU A 166 13.79 10.04 5.77
CA LEU A 166 12.49 10.40 5.20
C LEU A 166 11.74 11.40 6.06
N ILE A 167 11.76 11.26 7.38
CA ILE A 167 11.13 12.20 8.31
C ILE A 167 11.77 13.59 8.17
N LYS A 168 13.10 13.69 8.05
CA LYS A 168 13.78 14.98 7.83
C LYS A 168 13.36 15.65 6.52
N LEU A 169 13.33 14.88 5.43
CA LEU A 169 12.96 15.40 4.10
C LEU A 169 11.49 15.84 4.06
N ALA A 170 10.59 14.99 4.56
CA ALA A 170 9.16 15.26 4.61
C ALA A 170 8.85 16.46 5.51
N TYR A 171 9.49 16.55 6.68
CA TYR A 171 9.35 17.69 7.57
C TYR A 171 9.85 18.98 6.93
N ALA A 172 11.04 18.98 6.33
CA ALA A 172 11.56 20.15 5.64
C ALA A 172 10.63 20.62 4.51
N TYR A 173 10.09 19.70 3.72
CA TYR A 173 9.11 20.00 2.68
C TYR A 173 7.81 20.58 3.27
N GLU A 174 7.27 19.97 4.32
CA GLU A 174 6.05 20.45 4.97
C GLU A 174 6.23 21.86 5.54
N GLN A 175 7.34 22.12 6.24
CA GLN A 175 7.64 23.44 6.82
C GLN A 175 7.95 24.50 5.75
N ALA A 176 8.44 24.12 4.58
CA ALA A 176 8.67 25.06 3.49
C ALA A 176 7.38 25.44 2.74
N THR A 177 6.35 24.58 2.78
CA THR A 177 5.20 24.69 1.87
C THR A 177 3.86 24.95 2.55
N HIS A 178 3.65 24.40 3.75
CA HIS A 178 2.41 24.52 4.52
C HIS A 178 1.13 24.30 3.70
N HIS A 179 1.14 23.33 2.76
CA HIS A 179 0.02 23.11 1.85
C HIS A 179 -1.28 22.67 2.54
N ARG A 180 -1.21 22.09 3.73
CA ARG A 180 -2.38 21.58 4.45
C ARG A 180 -3.32 22.71 4.84
N ARG A 181 -4.62 22.57 4.53
CA ARG A 181 -5.70 23.41 5.06
C ARG A 181 -6.72 22.54 5.80
N ALA A 182 -7.32 23.07 6.85
CA ALA A 182 -8.43 22.40 7.53
C ALA A 182 -9.63 22.27 6.56
N PRO A 183 -10.36 21.14 6.58
CA PRO A 183 -11.58 21.01 5.79
C PRO A 183 -12.68 21.91 6.35
N GLU A 184 -13.43 22.58 5.46
CA GLU A 184 -14.52 23.51 5.84
C GLU A 184 -15.65 22.82 6.62
N ASN A 185 -15.88 21.53 6.35
CA ASN A 185 -17.02 20.77 6.88
C ASN A 185 -16.73 20.03 8.19
N THR A 186 -15.54 20.21 8.79
CA THR A 186 -15.20 19.54 10.05
C THR A 186 -14.84 20.59 11.09
N PRO A 187 -15.72 20.86 12.08
CA PRO A 187 -15.44 21.86 13.10
C PRO A 187 -14.19 21.48 13.90
N PRO A 188 -13.48 22.45 14.52
CA PRO A 188 -12.36 22.15 15.39
C PRO A 188 -12.76 21.17 16.50
N LEU A 189 -11.86 20.24 16.83
CA LEU A 189 -12.02 19.40 18.02
C LEU A 189 -12.11 20.32 19.24
N ARG A 190 -13.16 20.13 20.04
CA ARG A 190 -13.36 20.82 21.32
C ARG A 190 -12.60 20.11 22.43
#